data_AF-A0A3D4Z4P3-F1
#
_entry.id   AF-A0A3D4Z4P3-F1
#
_cell.length_a   1.000
_cell.length_b   1.000
_cell.length_c   1.000
_cell.angle_alpha   90.00
_cell.angle_beta   90.00
_cell.angle_gamma   90.00
#
_symmetry.space_group_name_H-M   'P 1'
#
loop_
_entity.id
_entity.type
_entity.pdbx_description
1 polymer ?
#
loop_
_entity_poly.entity_id
_entity_poly.type
_entity_poly.pdbx_seq_one_letter_code
_entity_poly.pdbx_strand_id
1 'polypeptide(L)'
;TTSIGKLAHLFREDGESVLLAAADTFRAGAVDQLKVWAERVGASTLSQKEGADPAAVAYDAVQAGVARNIDRVLIDTAGRLHTKVNLMEELK
;
A
#
# COMPACT_ATOMS: atom_id res chain seq x y z
N THR A 1 3.14 -7.38 2.80
CA THR A 1 1.79 -7.80 2.37
C THR A 1 0.94 -8.48 3.45
N THR A 2 1.25 -9.66 3.99
CA THR A 2 0.32 -10.33 4.95
C THR A 2 0.03 -9.52 6.22
N SER A 3 1.05 -8.91 6.84
CA SER A 3 0.84 -8.08 8.04
C SER A 3 -0.04 -6.87 7.75
N ILE A 4 0.05 -6.28 6.55
CA ILE A 4 -0.79 -5.13 6.18
C ILE A 4 -2.26 -5.53 6.07
N GLY A 5 -2.55 -6.75 5.59
CA GLY A 5 -3.90 -7.30 5.57
C GLY A 5 -4.47 -7.52 6.98
N LYS A 6 -3.65 -7.97 7.93
CA LYS A 6 -4.05 -8.13 9.34
C LYS A 6 -4.35 -6.78 10.01
N LEU A 7 -3.51 -5.76 9.78
CA LEU A 7 -3.75 -4.41 10.29
C LEU A 7 -5.00 -3.79 9.67
N ALA A 8 -5.19 -3.97 8.36
CA ALA A 8 -6.38 -3.52 7.67
C ALA A 8 -7.64 -4.17 8.25
N HIS A 9 -7.61 -5.47 8.52
CA HIS A 9 -8.73 -6.16 9.18
C HIS A 9 -9.04 -5.54 10.54
N LEU A 10 -8.03 -5.35 11.40
CA LEU A 10 -8.20 -4.74 12.73
C LEU A 10 -8.86 -3.37 12.65
N PHE A 11 -8.35 -2.45 11.81
CA PHE A 11 -8.94 -1.11 11.68
C PHE A 11 -10.35 -1.14 11.09
N ARG A 12 -10.62 -2.06 10.16
CA ARG A 12 -11.97 -2.25 9.61
C ARG A 12 -12.95 -2.76 10.66
N GLU A 13 -12.51 -3.63 11.58
CA GLU A 13 -13.33 -4.07 12.73
C GLU A 13 -13.64 -2.93 13.69
N ASP A 14 -12.72 -1.97 13.84
CA ASP A 14 -12.93 -0.73 14.61
C ASP A 14 -13.85 0.28 13.88
N GLY A 15 -14.38 -0.07 12.71
CA GLY A 15 -15.27 0.78 11.91
C GLY A 15 -14.55 1.85 11.08
N GLU A 16 -13.21 1.85 11.09
CA GLU A 16 -12.40 2.79 10.34
C GLU A 16 -12.41 2.47 8.84
N SER A 17 -12.27 3.51 8.02
CA SER A 17 -12.03 3.39 6.59
C SER A 17 -10.55 3.18 6.31
N VAL A 18 -10.23 2.22 5.43
CA VAL A 18 -8.85 1.82 5.14
C VAL A 18 -8.57 1.82 3.64
N LEU A 19 -7.43 2.40 3.27
CA LEU A 19 -6.86 2.38 1.93
C LEU A 19 -5.50 1.68 1.93
N LEU A 20 -5.37 0.62 1.13
CA LEU A 20 -4.10 -0.10 0.93
C LEU A 20 -3.41 0.35 -0.34
N ALA A 21 -2.14 0.75 -0.26
CA ALA A 21 -1.34 1.19 -1.40
C ALA A 21 -0.33 0.11 -1.80
N ALA A 22 -0.34 -0.30 -3.07
CA ALA A 22 0.56 -1.31 -3.62
C ALA A 22 1.88 -0.71 -4.11
N ALA A 23 2.74 -0.29 -3.19
CA ALA A 23 4.06 0.30 -3.49
C ALA A 23 5.17 -0.75 -3.72
N ASP A 24 4.89 -2.04 -3.54
CA ASP A 24 5.73 -3.14 -4.04
C ASP A 24 5.49 -3.33 -5.55
N THR A 25 6.04 -2.43 -6.37
CA THR A 25 5.81 -2.36 -7.81
C THR A 25 6.73 -3.25 -8.65
N PHE A 26 7.75 -3.84 -8.02
CA PHE A 26 8.80 -4.62 -8.70
C PHE A 26 8.66 -6.14 -8.52
N ARG A 27 8.01 -6.60 -7.44
CA ARG A 27 7.78 -8.02 -7.25
C ARG A 27 6.53 -8.44 -8.02
N ALA A 28 6.73 -9.33 -8.99
CA ALA A 28 5.63 -9.92 -9.76
C ALA A 28 4.52 -10.47 -8.83
N GLY A 29 3.27 -10.11 -9.12
CA GLY A 29 2.09 -10.54 -8.36
C GLY A 29 1.92 -9.87 -6.98
N ALA A 30 2.78 -8.95 -6.55
CA ALA A 30 2.63 -8.27 -5.26
C ALA A 30 1.36 -7.40 -5.21
N VAL A 31 1.09 -6.67 -6.30
CA VAL A 31 -0.13 -5.86 -6.44
C VAL A 31 -1.38 -6.74 -6.32
N ASP A 32 -1.43 -7.85 -7.04
CA ASP A 32 -2.59 -8.75 -7.02
C ASP A 32 -2.76 -9.43 -5.66
N GLN A 33 -1.65 -9.80 -5.01
CA GLN A 33 -1.67 -10.32 -3.65
C GLN A 33 -2.27 -9.31 -2.67
N LEU A 34 -1.95 -8.02 -2.80
CA LEU A 34 -2.51 -6.97 -1.96
C LEU A 34 -4.00 -6.72 -2.25
N LYS A 35 -4.41 -6.74 -3.52
CA LYS A 35 -5.83 -6.62 -3.92
C LYS A 35 -6.69 -7.71 -3.30
N VAL A 36 -6.20 -8.95 -3.31
CA VAL A 36 -6.89 -10.08 -2.68
C VAL A 36 -7.04 -9.86 -1.16
N TRP A 37 -6.06 -9.27 -0.48
CA TRP A 37 -6.21 -8.91 0.93
C TRP A 37 -7.25 -7.80 1.14
N ALA A 38 -7.23 -6.77 0.30
CA ALA A 38 -8.18 -5.66 0.37
C ALA A 38 -9.63 -6.12 0.20
N GLU A 39 -9.88 -7.00 -0.79
CA GLU A 39 -11.18 -7.60 -1.03
C GLU A 39 -11.67 -8.39 0.19
N ARG A 40 -10.81 -9.22 0.79
CA ARG A 40 -11.16 -10.04 1.98
C ARG A 40 -11.59 -9.20 3.18
N VAL A 41 -11.01 -8.03 3.37
CA VAL A 41 -11.28 -7.16 4.55
C VAL A 41 -12.21 -5.98 4.22
N GLY A 42 -12.68 -5.89 2.96
CA GLY A 42 -13.48 -4.77 2.49
C GLY A 42 -12.77 -3.41 2.57
N ALA A 43 -11.45 -3.38 2.33
CA ALA A 43 -10.67 -2.15 2.25
C ALA A 43 -10.52 -1.69 0.79
N SER A 44 -10.31 -0.38 0.60
CA SER A 44 -9.99 0.16 -0.72
C SER A 44 -8.54 -0.16 -1.09
N THR A 45 -8.23 -0.24 -2.39
CA THR A 45 -6.86 -0.38 -2.89
C THR A 45 -6.49 0.70 -3.89
N LEU A 46 -5.23 1.13 -3.85
CA LEU A 46 -4.62 1.98 -4.86
C LEU A 46 -3.34 1.32 -5.37
N SER A 47 -3.19 1.28 -6.69
CA SER A 47 -2.02 0.75 -7.38
C SER A 47 -1.82 1.51 -8.69
N GLN A 48 -0.56 1.71 -9.08
CA GLN A 48 -0.23 2.15 -10.43
C GLN A 48 0.16 0.96 -11.32
N LYS A 49 0.70 1.24 -12.50
CA LYS A 49 1.23 0.22 -13.42
C LYS A 49 2.41 -0.51 -12.78
N GLU A 50 2.63 -1.75 -13.19
CA GLU A 50 3.81 -2.52 -12.78
C GLU A 50 5.10 -1.77 -13.17
N GLY A 51 6.10 -1.78 -12.28
CA GLY A 51 7.34 -1.01 -12.44
C GLY A 51 7.21 0.50 -12.24
N ALA A 52 6.05 1.01 -11.81
CA ALA A 52 5.92 2.40 -11.40
C ALA A 52 6.81 2.72 -10.19
N ASP A 53 7.15 4.00 -10.04
CA ASP A 53 7.89 4.48 -8.87
C ASP A 53 7.08 4.26 -7.57
N PRO A 54 7.59 3.49 -6.60
CA PRO A 54 6.95 3.30 -5.29
C PRO A 54 6.61 4.61 -4.57
N ALA A 55 7.45 5.65 -4.69
CA ALA A 55 7.22 6.94 -4.04
C ALA A 55 6.01 7.65 -4.66
N ALA A 56 5.87 7.62 -5.98
CA ALA A 56 4.66 8.10 -6.66
C ALA A 56 3.38 7.37 -6.20
N VAL A 57 3.42 6.03 -6.05
CA VAL A 57 2.27 5.26 -5.53
C VAL A 57 1.92 5.68 -4.10
N ALA A 58 2.92 5.85 -3.24
CA ALA A 58 2.74 6.29 -1.87
C ALA A 58 2.15 7.71 -1.81
N TYR A 59 2.67 8.64 -2.63
CA TYR A 59 2.18 10.01 -2.73
C TYR A 59 0.70 10.06 -3.12
N ASP A 60 0.33 9.36 -4.20
CA ASP A 60 -1.06 9.29 -4.65
C ASP A 60 -1.99 8.68 -3.60
N ALA A 61 -1.52 7.67 -2.86
CA ALA A 61 -2.30 7.04 -1.80
C ALA A 61 -2.60 8.01 -0.64
N VAL A 62 -1.61 8.80 -0.21
CA VAL A 62 -1.81 9.82 0.83
C VAL A 62 -2.75 10.92 0.34
N GLN A 63 -2.55 11.42 -0.89
CA GLN A 63 -3.44 12.42 -1.49
C GLN A 63 -4.89 11.91 -1.58
N ALA A 64 -5.07 10.67 -2.05
CA ALA A 64 -6.38 10.03 -2.13
C ALA A 64 -6.99 9.82 -0.74
N GLY A 65 -6.19 9.44 0.26
CA GLY A 65 -6.64 9.29 1.64
C GLY A 65 -7.17 10.59 2.21
N VAL A 66 -6.42 11.69 2.06
CA VAL A 66 -6.86 13.03 2.50
C VAL A 66 -8.12 13.47 1.76
N ALA A 67 -8.14 13.39 0.43
CA ALA A 67 -9.27 13.84 -0.38
C ALA A 67 -10.57 13.07 -0.12
N ARG A 68 -10.46 11.79 0.28
CA ARG A 68 -11.61 10.90 0.55
C ARG A 68 -11.93 10.81 2.05
N ASN A 69 -11.24 11.55 2.91
CA ASN A 69 -11.34 11.46 4.37
C ASN A 69 -11.21 10.01 4.88
N ILE A 70 -10.19 9.29 4.40
CA ILE A 70 -9.88 7.93 4.85
C ILE A 70 -9.11 7.99 6.17
N ASP A 71 -9.51 7.18 7.14
CA ASP A 71 -8.91 7.17 8.48
C ASP A 71 -7.48 6.59 8.47
N ARG A 72 -7.26 5.53 7.66
CA ARG A 72 -5.95 4.86 7.56
C ARG A 72 -5.51 4.63 6.12
N VAL A 73 -4.30 5.07 5.82
CA VAL A 73 -3.58 4.71 4.60
C VAL A 73 -2.42 3.78 4.97
N LEU A 74 -2.42 2.57 4.44
CA LEU A 74 -1.37 1.58 4.68
C LEU A 74 -0.61 1.30 3.38
N ILE A 75 0.70 1.52 3.38
CA ILE A 75 1.55 1.38 2.20
C ILE A 75 2.36 0.08 2.29
N ASP A 76 2.17 -0.83 1.34
CA ASP A 76 2.92 -2.09 1.26
C ASP A 76 4.14 -1.89 0.36
N THR A 77 5.35 -1.98 0.93
CA THR A 77 6.62 -1.74 0.23
C THR A 77 7.36 -3.05 -0.07
N ALA A 78 8.28 -3.01 -1.05
CA ALA A 78 9.14 -4.14 -1.37
C ALA A 78 10.16 -4.41 -0.24
N GLY A 79 10.33 -5.69 0.15
CA GLY A 79 11.20 -6.10 1.27
C GLY A 79 12.71 -6.10 1.04
N ARG A 80 13.23 -5.34 0.07
CA ARG A 80 14.67 -5.36 -0.33
C ARG A 80 15.31 -3.96 -0.34
N LEU A 81 14.91 -3.11 0.59
CA LEU A 81 15.44 -1.76 0.76
C LEU A 81 16.96 -1.73 1.06
N HIS A 82 17.50 -2.78 1.68
CA HIS A 82 18.86 -2.80 2.21
C HIS A 82 19.96 -3.09 1.18
N THR A 83 19.63 -3.48 -0.06
CA THR A 83 20.63 -3.79 -1.11
C THR A 83 20.66 -2.78 -2.26
N LYS A 84 19.83 -1.73 -2.23
CA LYS A 84 19.82 -0.67 -3.24
C LYS A 84 19.94 0.70 -2.58
N VAL A 85 21.16 1.23 -2.56
CA VAL A 85 21.52 2.54 -1.98
C VAL A 85 20.62 3.67 -2.52
N ASN A 86 20.17 3.58 -3.77
CA ASN A 86 19.30 4.59 -4.40
C ASN A 86 17.89 4.67 -3.81
N LEU A 87 17.34 3.58 -3.26
CA LEU A 87 15.94 3.53 -2.79
C LEU A 87 15.77 4.15 -1.39
N MET A 88 16.84 4.20 -0.59
CA MET A 88 16.83 4.88 0.71
C MET A 88 16.87 6.41 0.57
N GLU A 89 17.37 6.95 -0.55
CA GLU A 89 17.22 8.38 -0.86
C GLU A 89 15.80 8.72 -1.33
N GLU A 90 15.12 7.82 -2.06
CA GLU A 90 13.73 8.03 -2.51
C GLU A 90 12.68 8.05 -1.38
N LEU A 91 13.01 7.53 -0.19
CA LEU A 91 12.11 7.49 0.98
C LEU A 91 12.44 8.54 2.05
N LYS A 92 13.41 9.43 1.79
CA LYS A 92 13.91 10.40 2.76
C LYS A 92 13.20 11.74 2.69
#